data_AF-W0Q2F4-F1
#
_entry.id   AF-W0Q2F4-F1
#
_cell.length_a   1.000
_cell.length_b   1.000
_cell.length_c   1.000
_cell.angle_alpha   90.00
_cell.angle_beta   90.00
_cell.angle_gamma   90.00
#
_symmetry.space_group_name_H-M   'P 1'
#
loop_
_entity.id
_entity.type
_entity.pdbx_description
1 polymer ?
#
loop_
_entity_poly.entity_id
_entity_poly.type
_entity_poly.pdbx_seq_one_letter_code
_entity_poly.pdbx_strand_id
1 'polypeptide(L)'
;MERYVMWKKIRIDFTDTVKCQFCSRMITSGKAIVVQNELGNISFSGPSCAQNKNGQNVVNPKEKIVDITKGCLLHEPTTNDKTDKQVDVEQDNFTSIHDDEVHNYLDNNAVNAYLTLRFEKLSHLTSIIKSQKLNEIYHNYELTGQISQKDESYIRVIMYGEAYPLYTYQNLQAVYAAEYWLQSFIQHNPENDLNFIQDTLNQLRRKLTLTEKQIMGINNWFKNSDGKMVKLKTNAFVRGK
;
A
#
# COMPACT_ATOMS: atom_id res chain seq x y z
N MET A 1 25.05 15.62 25.54
CA MET A 1 23.61 15.26 25.49
C MET A 1 23.25 15.02 24.04
N GLU A 2 23.19 13.76 23.60
CA GLU A 2 22.62 13.45 22.29
C GLU A 2 21.14 13.82 22.33
N ARG A 3 20.70 14.71 21.42
CA ARG A 3 19.27 14.97 21.24
C ARG A 3 18.63 13.70 20.70
N TYR A 4 17.75 13.09 21.48
CA TYR A 4 16.90 12.02 21.01
C TYR A 4 16.01 12.56 19.90
N VAL A 5 16.19 12.04 18.68
CA VAL A 5 15.37 12.39 17.53
C VAL A 5 14.03 11.66 17.65
N MET A 6 12.95 12.42 17.74
CA MET A 6 11.59 11.89 17.76
C MET A 6 11.10 11.53 16.36
N TRP A 7 10.36 10.44 16.28
CA TRP A 7 9.80 9.87 15.05
C TRP A 7 8.29 9.75 15.15
N LYS A 8 7.59 9.91 14.03
CA LYS A 8 6.14 9.74 13.90
C LYS A 8 5.86 8.68 12.84
N LYS A 9 4.93 7.76 13.11
CA LYS A 9 4.37 6.86 12.09
C LYS A 9 3.48 7.67 11.15
N ILE A 10 3.71 7.50 9.84
CA ILE A 10 2.98 8.23 8.80
C ILE A 10 1.98 7.34 8.08
N ARG A 11 2.45 6.18 7.60
CA ARG A 11 1.64 5.20 6.83
C ARG A 11 2.32 3.83 6.80
N ILE A 12 1.62 2.82 6.32
CA ILE A 12 2.19 1.55 5.85
C ILE A 12 2.31 1.64 4.33
N ASP A 13 3.45 1.22 3.81
CA ASP A 13 3.84 1.37 2.41
C ASP A 13 4.58 0.12 1.91
N PHE A 14 4.61 -0.07 0.59
CA PHE A 14 5.46 -1.11 0.02
C PHE A 14 6.92 -0.69 0.08
N THR A 15 7.81 -1.67 0.27
CA THR A 15 9.24 -1.43 0.35
C THR A 15 10.00 -2.69 -0.03
N ASP A 16 11.19 -2.53 -0.59
CA ASP A 16 12.10 -3.64 -0.81
C ASP A 16 12.71 -4.11 0.52
N THR A 17 13.79 -4.87 0.45
CA THR A 17 14.49 -5.28 1.67
C THR A 17 15.22 -4.08 2.28
N VAL A 18 14.68 -3.56 3.38
CA VAL A 18 15.20 -2.36 4.06
C VAL A 18 15.56 -2.65 5.51
N LYS A 19 16.51 -1.90 6.07
CA LYS A 19 16.85 -1.99 7.49
C LYS A 19 15.82 -1.24 8.33
N CYS A 20 15.39 -1.83 9.45
CA CYS A 20 14.52 -1.15 10.40
C CYS A 20 15.24 0.02 11.08
N GLN A 21 14.57 1.15 11.21
CA GLN A 21 15.11 2.35 11.88
C GLN A 21 15.45 2.12 13.36
N PHE A 22 14.74 1.21 14.03
CA PHE A 22 14.80 1.04 15.49
C PHE A 22 15.47 -0.27 15.94
N CYS A 23 15.93 -1.11 15.01
CA CYS A 23 16.68 -2.32 15.35
C CYS A 23 17.63 -2.75 14.22
N SER A 24 18.47 -3.76 14.47
CA SER A 24 19.41 -4.28 13.47
C SER A 24 18.78 -5.19 12.41
N ARG A 25 17.47 -5.50 12.51
CA ARG A 25 16.79 -6.46 11.63
C ARG A 25 16.44 -5.83 10.27
N MET A 26 16.47 -6.67 9.24
CA MET A 26 15.95 -6.35 7.91
C MET A 26 14.44 -6.62 7.85
N ILE A 27 13.71 -5.77 7.14
CA ILE A 27 12.31 -5.94 6.81
C ILE A 27 12.27 -6.52 5.39
N THR A 28 11.78 -7.74 5.25
CA THR A 28 11.80 -8.51 3.99
C THR A 28 10.40 -8.84 3.48
N SER A 29 9.35 -8.44 4.20
CA SER A 29 7.94 -8.74 3.94
C SER A 29 7.33 -7.98 2.74
N GLY A 30 8.10 -7.11 2.08
CA GLY A 30 7.62 -6.26 0.99
C GLY A 30 6.81 -5.04 1.44
N LYS A 31 6.55 -4.90 2.75
CA LYS A 31 5.81 -3.78 3.35
C LYS A 31 6.42 -3.37 4.69
N ALA A 32 6.35 -2.09 5.00
CA ALA A 32 6.84 -1.53 6.25
C ALA A 32 6.04 -0.29 6.69
N ILE A 33 6.16 0.06 7.98
CA ILE A 33 5.68 1.35 8.49
C ILE A 33 6.69 2.42 8.12
N VAL A 34 6.23 3.44 7.39
CA VAL A 34 6.98 4.66 7.11
C VAL A 34 6.95 5.54 8.36
N VAL A 35 8.14 5.94 8.81
CA VAL A 35 8.32 6.87 9.92
C VAL A 35 9.04 8.12 9.45
N GLN A 36 8.65 9.27 9.99
CA GLN A 36 9.28 10.56 9.72
C GLN A 36 9.77 11.19 11.02
N ASN A 37 10.97 11.77 11.02
CA ASN A 37 11.45 12.53 12.17
C ASN A 37 11.11 14.02 12.09
N GLU A 38 11.40 14.76 13.17
CA GLU A 38 11.18 16.21 13.24
C GLU A 38 11.98 17.03 12.21
N LEU A 39 13.04 16.47 11.63
CA LEU A 39 13.85 17.08 10.57
C LEU A 39 13.29 16.79 9.17
N GLY A 40 12.20 16.02 9.07
CA GLY A 40 11.59 15.61 7.81
C GLY A 40 12.18 14.34 7.18
N ASN A 41 13.20 13.72 7.79
CA ASN A 41 13.81 12.49 7.26
C ASN A 41 12.84 11.31 7.35
N ILE A 42 12.76 10.54 6.26
CA ILE A 42 11.92 9.35 6.15
C ILE A 42 12.76 8.09 6.36
N SER A 43 12.21 7.11 7.09
CA SER A 43 12.78 5.78 7.25
C SER A 43 11.68 4.73 7.37
N PHE A 44 12.05 3.46 7.53
CA PHE A 44 11.13 2.32 7.62
C PHE A 44 11.26 1.59 8.95
N SER A 45 10.15 1.04 9.44
CA SER A 45 10.08 0.26 10.65
C SER A 45 9.18 -0.95 10.51
N GLY A 46 9.55 -2.04 11.17
CA GLY A 46 8.63 -3.16 11.41
C GLY A 46 7.51 -2.78 12.39
N PRO A 47 6.37 -3.49 12.37
CA PRO A 47 5.19 -3.19 13.19
C PRO A 47 5.52 -3.13 14.68
N SER A 48 6.11 -4.19 15.23
CA SER A 48 6.43 -4.27 16.66
C SER A 48 7.44 -3.22 17.13
N CYS A 49 8.34 -2.76 16.24
CA CYS A 49 9.29 -1.71 16.57
C CYS A 49 8.60 -0.34 16.66
N ALA A 50 7.65 -0.06 15.76
CA ALA A 50 6.88 1.18 15.76
C ALA A 50 5.77 1.21 16.83
N GLN A 51 5.34 0.05 17.33
CA GLN A 51 4.28 -0.13 18.33
C GLN A 51 4.78 -0.32 19.77
N ASN A 52 6.05 0.01 20.06
CA ASN A 52 6.53 0.20 21.44
C ASN A 52 6.99 -1.07 22.21
N LYS A 53 7.85 -1.91 21.60
CA LYS A 53 8.80 -2.76 22.38
C LYS A 53 10.26 -2.26 22.34
N ASN A 54 10.68 -1.62 21.25
CA ASN A 54 12.06 -1.12 21.05
C ASN A 54 12.15 0.35 20.57
N GLY A 55 11.01 0.98 20.22
CA GLY A 55 10.98 2.33 19.67
C GLY A 55 10.68 3.39 20.73
N GLN A 56 11.64 3.67 21.62
CA GLN A 56 11.47 4.67 22.70
C GLN A 56 11.20 6.11 22.21
N ASN A 57 11.38 6.38 20.91
CA ASN A 57 11.29 7.72 20.34
C ASN A 57 10.13 7.88 19.33
N VAL A 58 9.15 6.96 19.31
CA VAL A 58 7.97 7.10 18.43
C VAL A 58 6.86 7.83 19.20
N VAL A 59 6.39 8.96 18.67
CA VAL A 59 5.45 9.86 19.37
C VAL A 59 3.99 9.42 19.30
N ASN A 60 3.62 8.61 18.29
CA ASN A 60 2.25 8.15 18.07
C ASN A 60 2.12 6.62 17.97
N PRO A 61 2.71 5.82 18.87
CA PRO A 61 2.88 4.37 18.69
C PRO A 61 1.55 3.60 18.59
N LYS A 62 0.48 4.13 19.20
CA LYS A 62 -0.86 3.53 19.20
C LYS A 62 -1.82 4.12 18.14
N GLU A 63 -1.43 5.22 17.48
CA GLU A 63 -2.28 5.84 16.45
C GLU A 63 -2.39 4.91 15.24
N LYS A 64 -3.62 4.75 14.73
CA LYS A 64 -3.85 4.06 13.46
C LYS A 64 -3.34 4.94 12.32
N ILE A 65 -2.54 4.37 11.44
CA ILE A 65 -2.02 5.06 10.27
C ILE A 65 -2.63 4.44 9.02
N VAL A 66 -2.67 5.20 7.95
CA VAL A 66 -3.08 4.72 6.63
C VAL A 66 -2.21 3.55 6.22
N ASP A 67 -2.81 2.51 5.66
CA ASP A 67 -2.10 1.50 4.91
C ASP A 67 -2.52 1.56 3.43
N ILE A 68 -1.60 2.06 2.60
CA ILE A 68 -1.84 2.21 1.15
C ILE A 68 -1.57 0.91 0.37
N THR A 69 -1.22 -0.17 1.06
CA THR A 69 -0.92 -1.48 0.47
C THR A 69 -2.14 -2.41 0.33
N LYS A 70 -3.30 -2.01 0.87
CA LYS A 70 -4.49 -2.88 1.00
C LYS A 70 -5.36 -3.10 -0.26
N GLY A 71 -4.86 -2.78 -1.45
CA GLY A 71 -5.71 -2.67 -2.65
C GLY A 71 -6.08 -3.94 -3.40
N CYS A 72 -5.26 -4.98 -3.38
CA CYS A 72 -5.48 -6.14 -4.26
C CYS A 72 -5.03 -7.48 -3.70
N LEU A 73 -4.74 -7.60 -2.41
CA LEU A 73 -4.05 -8.76 -1.86
C LEU A 73 -4.99 -9.70 -1.08
N LEU A 74 -4.84 -11.01 -1.31
CA LEU A 74 -5.30 -12.11 -0.47
C LEU A 74 -4.09 -12.73 0.21
N HIS A 75 -4.13 -12.87 1.54
CA HIS A 75 -3.15 -13.68 2.24
C HIS A 75 -3.59 -15.14 2.22
N GLU A 76 -2.71 -16.05 1.80
CA GLU A 76 -2.91 -17.47 2.10
C GLU A 76 -2.41 -17.70 3.54
N PRO A 77 -3.22 -18.31 4.43
CA PRO A 77 -2.79 -18.58 5.80
C PRO A 77 -1.55 -19.48 5.74
N THR A 78 -0.52 -19.10 6.50
CA THR A 78 0.69 -19.91 6.62
C THR A 78 0.31 -21.24 7.26
N THR A 79 0.36 -22.33 6.49
CA THR A 79 0.07 -23.68 7.00
C THR A 79 1.13 -24.10 8.00
N ASN A 80 0.83 -23.92 9.28
CA ASN A 80 1.43 -24.63 10.41
C ASN A 80 0.40 -24.77 11.56
N ASP A 81 -0.77 -25.32 11.24
CA ASP A 81 -1.71 -25.78 12.28
C ASP A 81 -1.40 -27.23 12.66
N LYS A 82 -0.53 -27.37 13.67
CA LYS A 82 -0.63 -28.47 14.64
C LYS A 82 -0.94 -27.85 16.00
N THR A 83 -2.22 -27.91 16.34
CA THR A 83 -2.82 -28.09 17.67
C THR A 83 -2.04 -27.65 18.91
N ASP A 84 -2.76 -26.86 19.71
CA ASP A 84 -2.85 -26.83 21.18
C ASP A 84 -2.25 -25.62 21.94
N LYS A 85 -3.19 -24.89 22.57
CA LYS A 85 -3.14 -24.08 23.80
C LYS A 85 -2.52 -22.67 23.77
N GLN A 86 -3.44 -21.70 23.85
CA GLN A 86 -3.39 -20.37 24.49
C GLN A 86 -2.00 -19.80 24.83
N VAL A 87 -1.57 -18.81 24.02
CA VAL A 87 -1.14 -17.49 24.50
C VAL A 87 -1.55 -16.48 23.43
N ASP A 88 -2.27 -15.42 23.83
CA ASP A 88 -2.56 -14.25 23.00
C ASP A 88 -1.28 -13.67 22.39
N VAL A 89 -1.04 -14.01 21.13
CA VAL A 89 -0.19 -13.25 20.24
C VAL A 89 -1.03 -13.04 19.00
N GLU A 90 -1.83 -11.97 19.01
CA GLU A 90 -2.39 -11.38 17.80
C GLU A 90 -1.25 -11.20 16.79
N GLN A 91 -1.10 -12.17 15.89
CA GLN A 91 -0.43 -11.94 14.62
C GLN A 91 -1.35 -10.98 13.88
N ASP A 92 -1.06 -9.69 14.01
CA ASP A 92 -1.77 -8.57 13.38
C ASP A 92 -2.03 -8.89 11.89
N ASN A 93 -3.22 -9.43 11.63
CA ASN A 93 -3.74 -9.74 10.32
C ASN A 93 -4.13 -8.42 9.65
N PHE A 94 -3.19 -7.84 8.89
CA PHE A 94 -3.41 -6.55 8.22
C PHE A 94 -4.37 -6.59 7.02
N THR A 95 -4.98 -7.74 6.69
CA THR A 95 -6.02 -7.86 5.67
C THR A 95 -7.23 -8.58 6.28
N SER A 96 -8.36 -7.88 6.38
CA SER A 96 -9.62 -8.49 6.82
C SER A 96 -10.07 -9.54 5.80
N ILE A 97 -10.52 -10.67 6.33
CA ILE A 97 -11.10 -11.80 5.60
C ILE A 97 -12.55 -11.46 5.15
N HIS A 98 -13.13 -10.39 5.69
CA HIS A 98 -14.49 -9.95 5.37
C HIS A 98 -14.47 -8.70 4.50
N ASP A 99 -14.96 -8.82 3.27
CA ASP A 99 -15.12 -7.68 2.34
C ASP A 99 -16.03 -6.57 2.91
N ASP A 100 -16.90 -6.88 3.89
CA ASP A 100 -17.77 -5.91 4.58
C ASP A 100 -17.01 -4.93 5.51
N GLU A 101 -15.81 -5.30 6.00
CA GLU A 101 -14.96 -4.40 6.82
C GLU A 101 -14.10 -3.44 5.98
N VAL A 102 -13.99 -3.68 4.67
CA VAL A 102 -13.28 -2.79 3.73
C VAL A 102 -13.97 -1.42 3.66
N HIS A 103 -15.28 -1.36 3.92
CA HIS A 103 -16.04 -0.11 3.97
C HIS A 103 -15.76 0.77 5.20
N ASN A 104 -15.33 0.19 6.33
CA ASN A 104 -14.90 0.94 7.52
C ASN A 104 -13.42 1.40 7.46
N TYR A 105 -12.69 1.04 6.40
CA TYR A 105 -11.28 1.40 6.18
C TYR A 105 -11.08 2.84 5.67
N LEU A 106 -12.17 3.57 5.44
CA LEU A 106 -12.21 4.92 4.88
C LEU A 106 -12.05 6.01 5.95
N ASP A 107 -11.05 5.81 6.82
CA ASP A 107 -10.67 6.66 7.95
C ASP A 107 -10.41 8.13 7.53
N ASN A 108 -10.32 9.04 8.49
CA ASN A 108 -9.98 10.47 8.32
C ASN A 108 -8.73 10.71 7.45
N ASN A 109 -7.89 9.69 7.30
CA ASN A 109 -6.67 9.75 6.51
C ASN A 109 -6.79 9.21 5.06
N ALA A 110 -7.97 8.72 4.64
CA ALA A 110 -8.16 8.14 3.30
C ALA A 110 -7.97 9.16 2.16
N VAL A 111 -8.29 10.43 2.43
CA VAL A 111 -8.07 11.53 1.47
C VAL A 111 -6.57 11.79 1.28
N ASN A 112 -5.78 11.80 2.35
CA ASN A 112 -4.33 11.91 2.27
C ASN A 112 -3.73 10.71 1.54
N ALA A 113 -4.19 9.50 1.87
CA ALA A 113 -3.80 8.27 1.20
C ALA A 113 -4.02 8.33 -0.32
N TYR A 114 -5.20 8.82 -0.71
CA TYR A 114 -5.59 8.99 -2.09
C TYR A 114 -4.70 9.98 -2.84
N LEU A 115 -4.42 11.13 -2.23
CA LEU A 115 -3.52 12.13 -2.79
C LEU A 115 -2.11 11.56 -2.93
N THR A 116 -1.57 10.90 -1.89
CA THR A 116 -0.26 10.23 -1.96
C THR A 116 -0.22 9.20 -3.08
N LEU A 117 -1.25 8.37 -3.26
CA LEU A 117 -1.30 7.43 -4.39
C LEU A 117 -1.25 8.16 -5.74
N ARG A 118 -2.09 9.19 -5.91
CA ARG A 118 -2.30 9.84 -7.20
C ARG A 118 -1.20 10.81 -7.60
N PHE A 119 -0.54 11.45 -6.63
CA PHE A 119 0.46 12.50 -6.85
C PHE A 119 1.89 12.08 -6.56
N GLU A 120 2.10 11.10 -5.70
CA GLU A 120 3.44 10.61 -5.37
C GLU A 120 3.68 9.24 -6.00
N LYS A 121 2.91 8.22 -5.58
CA LYS A 121 3.22 6.81 -5.84
C LYS A 121 2.96 6.33 -7.25
N LEU A 122 1.92 6.85 -7.89
CA LEU A 122 1.54 6.50 -9.26
C LEU A 122 1.84 7.65 -10.23
N SER A 123 2.59 8.66 -9.79
CA SER A 123 2.87 9.87 -10.56
C SER A 123 3.68 9.61 -11.83
N HIS A 124 4.45 8.52 -11.87
CA HIS A 124 5.22 8.06 -13.02
C HIS A 124 4.37 7.47 -14.14
N LEU A 125 3.09 7.16 -13.87
CA LEU A 125 2.17 6.60 -14.85
C LEU A 125 1.51 7.73 -15.65
N THR A 126 1.77 7.77 -16.96
CA THR A 126 1.16 8.77 -17.86
C THR A 126 -0.36 8.66 -17.98
N SER A 127 -0.93 7.50 -17.62
CA SER A 127 -2.37 7.25 -17.56
C SER A 127 -3.04 7.91 -16.34
N ILE A 128 -2.28 8.35 -15.34
CA ILE A 128 -2.81 9.05 -14.16
C ILE A 128 -3.03 10.52 -14.50
N ILE A 129 -4.24 10.81 -14.99
CA ILE A 129 -4.67 12.17 -15.30
C ILE A 129 -5.05 12.89 -14.00
N LYS A 130 -4.65 14.15 -13.86
CA LYS A 130 -4.97 15.02 -12.71
C LYS A 130 -5.73 16.24 -13.22
N SER A 131 -6.90 16.52 -12.66
CA SER A 131 -7.63 17.74 -12.99
C SER A 131 -6.91 18.96 -12.42
N GLN A 132 -7.10 20.13 -13.03
CA GLN A 132 -6.53 21.38 -12.51
C GLN A 132 -6.89 21.59 -11.03
N LYS A 133 -8.17 21.42 -10.69
CA LYS A 133 -8.64 21.56 -9.30
C LYS A 133 -7.93 20.58 -8.35
N LEU A 134 -7.68 19.34 -8.76
CA LEU A 134 -6.99 18.37 -7.92
C LEU A 134 -5.51 18.73 -7.74
N ASN A 135 -4.85 19.26 -8.78
CA ASN A 135 -3.48 19.79 -8.67
C ASN A 135 -3.41 20.96 -7.69
N GLU A 136 -4.35 21.91 -7.76
CA GLU A 136 -4.41 23.05 -6.83
C GLU A 136 -4.58 22.58 -5.38
N ILE A 137 -5.45 21.60 -5.15
CA ILE A 137 -5.67 21.04 -3.80
C ILE A 137 -4.39 20.40 -3.27
N TYR A 138 -3.74 19.55 -4.08
CA TYR A 138 -2.52 18.87 -3.65
C TYR A 138 -1.38 19.85 -3.39
N HIS A 139 -1.21 20.87 -4.24
CA HIS A 139 -0.20 21.91 -4.04
C HIS A 139 -0.43 22.68 -2.73
N ASN A 140 -1.67 23.08 -2.44
CA ASN A 140 -2.00 23.74 -1.18
C ASN A 140 -1.76 22.84 0.03
N TYR A 141 -2.05 21.55 -0.10
CA TYR A 141 -1.76 20.56 0.93
C TYR A 141 -0.25 20.43 1.18
N GLU A 142 0.60 20.41 0.14
CA GLU A 142 2.06 20.38 0.30
C GLU A 142 2.60 21.62 1.01
N LEU A 143 1.99 22.79 0.77
CA LEU A 143 2.41 24.06 1.41
C LEU A 143 1.93 24.18 2.86
N THR A 144 0.74 23.70 3.17
CA THR A 144 0.06 23.98 4.45
C THR A 144 -0.06 22.77 5.38
N GLY A 145 0.11 21.56 4.86
CA GLY A 145 -0.16 20.31 5.55
C GLY A 145 -1.64 20.07 5.85
N GLN A 146 -2.56 20.88 5.30
CA GLN A 146 -3.99 20.85 5.60
C GLN A 146 -4.83 20.76 4.33
N ILE A 147 -5.98 20.08 4.43
CA ILE A 147 -6.99 19.99 3.38
C ILE A 147 -8.26 20.66 3.91
N SER A 148 -8.81 21.61 3.16
CA SER A 148 -10.06 22.26 3.55
C SER A 148 -11.24 21.28 3.47
N GLN A 149 -12.27 21.47 4.30
CA GLN A 149 -13.46 20.60 4.27
C GLN A 149 -14.14 20.54 2.88
N LYS A 150 -14.11 21.66 2.15
CA LYS A 150 -14.63 21.75 0.78
C LYS A 150 -13.81 20.89 -0.18
N ASP A 151 -12.49 20.98 -0.10
CA ASP A 151 -11.58 20.20 -0.95
C ASP A 151 -11.63 18.71 -0.58
N GLU A 152 -11.76 18.39 0.71
CA GLU A 152 -11.97 17.03 1.19
C GLU A 152 -13.25 16.42 0.58
N SER A 153 -14.35 17.16 0.62
CA SER A 153 -15.63 16.75 0.03
C SER A 153 -15.50 16.51 -1.48
N TYR A 154 -14.80 17.41 -2.18
CA TYR A 154 -14.52 17.25 -3.62
C TYR A 154 -13.69 15.98 -3.90
N ILE A 155 -12.63 15.74 -3.12
CA ILE A 155 -11.80 14.54 -3.28
C ILE A 155 -12.61 13.28 -3.03
N ARG A 156 -13.46 13.24 -1.98
CA ARG A 156 -14.31 12.09 -1.67
C ARG A 156 -15.26 11.73 -2.82
N VAL A 157 -15.82 12.72 -3.51
CA VAL A 157 -16.65 12.49 -4.71
C VAL A 157 -15.85 11.77 -5.81
N ILE A 158 -14.57 12.10 -5.99
CA ILE A 158 -13.72 11.43 -7.00
C ILE A 158 -13.30 10.04 -6.52
N MET A 159 -12.95 9.90 -5.24
CA MET A 159 -12.48 8.64 -4.64
C MET A 159 -13.50 7.51 -4.77
N TYR A 160 -14.79 7.82 -4.63
CA TYR A 160 -15.87 6.84 -4.60
C TYR A 160 -16.86 6.98 -5.76
N GLY A 161 -16.66 7.96 -6.64
CA GLY A 161 -17.56 8.25 -7.73
C GLY A 161 -17.45 7.25 -8.88
N GLU A 162 -18.56 7.08 -9.60
CA GLU A 162 -18.65 6.16 -10.74
C GLU A 162 -18.30 6.80 -12.08
N ALA A 163 -18.19 8.14 -12.13
CA ALA A 163 -17.89 8.87 -13.37
C ALA A 163 -16.51 8.50 -13.95
N TYR A 164 -15.55 8.20 -13.07
CA TYR A 164 -14.20 7.83 -13.45
C TYR A 164 -13.70 6.65 -12.60
N PRO A 165 -14.23 5.44 -12.85
CA PRO A 165 -14.03 4.29 -11.96
C PRO A 165 -12.55 3.90 -11.83
N LEU A 166 -11.76 4.11 -12.89
CA LEU A 166 -10.31 3.83 -12.92
C LEU A 166 -9.51 4.68 -11.93
N TYR A 167 -10.05 5.81 -11.48
CA TYR A 167 -9.38 6.72 -10.56
C TYR A 167 -9.98 6.72 -9.15
N THR A 168 -10.86 5.76 -8.86
CA THR A 168 -11.36 5.55 -7.49
C THR A 168 -10.22 5.13 -6.57
N TYR A 169 -10.38 5.39 -5.28
CA TYR A 169 -9.34 5.05 -4.30
C TYR A 169 -9.02 3.55 -4.30
N GLN A 170 -10.06 2.71 -4.33
CA GLN A 170 -9.91 1.26 -4.41
C GLN A 170 -9.12 0.83 -5.65
N ASN A 171 -9.46 1.36 -6.83
CA ASN A 171 -8.76 0.98 -8.05
C ASN A 171 -7.30 1.43 -8.04
N LEU A 172 -7.00 2.63 -7.54
CA LEU A 172 -5.62 3.11 -7.43
C LEU A 172 -4.80 2.31 -6.42
N GLN A 173 -5.38 1.88 -5.30
CA GLN A 173 -4.71 0.95 -4.39
C GLN A 173 -4.42 -0.37 -5.10
N ALA A 174 -5.35 -0.90 -5.90
CA ALA A 174 -5.15 -2.14 -6.64
C ALA A 174 -4.05 -2.01 -7.70
N VAL A 175 -4.00 -0.88 -8.42
CA VAL A 175 -2.92 -0.57 -9.36
C VAL A 175 -1.58 -0.52 -8.65
N TYR A 176 -1.49 0.23 -7.54
CA TYR A 176 -0.25 0.40 -6.80
C TYR A 176 0.30 -0.94 -6.29
N ALA A 177 -0.56 -1.75 -5.69
CA ALA A 177 -0.16 -3.04 -5.16
C ALA A 177 0.17 -4.06 -6.26
N ALA A 178 -0.59 -4.12 -7.35
CA ALA A 178 -0.28 -5.03 -8.45
C ALA A 178 1.01 -4.62 -9.17
N GLU A 179 1.25 -3.34 -9.39
CA GLU A 179 2.51 -2.84 -9.97
C GLU A 179 3.71 -3.26 -9.13
N TYR A 180 3.65 -3.04 -7.81
CA TYR A 180 4.72 -3.43 -6.89
C TYR A 180 5.05 -4.92 -6.99
N TRP A 181 4.04 -5.80 -6.90
CA TRP A 181 4.29 -7.24 -6.91
C TRP A 181 4.76 -7.76 -8.27
N LEU A 182 4.25 -7.21 -9.38
CA LEU A 182 4.74 -7.56 -10.71
C LEU A 182 6.20 -7.15 -10.89
N GLN A 183 6.58 -5.95 -10.44
CA GLN A 183 7.97 -5.50 -10.48
C GLN A 183 8.87 -6.35 -9.59
N SER A 184 8.44 -6.63 -8.35
CA SER A 184 9.17 -7.49 -7.43
C SER A 184 9.36 -8.90 -8.00
N PHE A 185 8.34 -9.45 -8.66
CA PHE A 185 8.43 -10.74 -9.33
C PHE A 185 9.47 -10.74 -10.44
N ILE A 186 9.47 -9.71 -11.29
CA ILE A 186 10.44 -9.57 -12.37
C ILE A 186 11.87 -9.50 -11.82
N GLN A 187 12.09 -8.72 -10.76
CA GLN A 187 13.41 -8.56 -10.15
C GLN A 187 13.96 -9.84 -9.54
N HIS A 188 13.12 -10.68 -8.95
CA HIS A 188 13.55 -11.91 -8.27
C HIS A 188 13.57 -13.14 -9.18
N ASN A 189 13.09 -13.04 -10.43
CA ASN A 189 13.07 -14.14 -11.39
C ASN A 189 13.72 -13.76 -12.74
N PRO A 190 14.94 -13.18 -12.75
CA PRO A 190 15.54 -12.63 -13.97
C PRO A 190 15.84 -13.67 -15.05
N GLU A 191 15.99 -14.95 -14.66
CA GLU A 191 16.32 -16.05 -15.57
C GLU A 191 15.09 -16.65 -16.30
N ASN A 192 13.87 -16.26 -15.92
CA ASN A 192 12.65 -16.79 -16.51
C ASN A 192 12.23 -15.98 -17.76
N ASP A 193 11.53 -16.63 -18.70
CA ASP A 193 10.80 -15.90 -19.74
C ASP A 193 9.56 -15.22 -19.12
N LEU A 194 9.68 -13.92 -18.87
CA LEU A 194 8.68 -13.11 -18.18
C LEU A 194 7.81 -12.26 -19.13
N ASN A 195 7.77 -12.57 -20.43
CA ASN A 195 7.01 -11.78 -21.41
C ASN A 195 5.56 -11.53 -20.97
N PHE A 196 4.86 -12.56 -20.49
CA PHE A 196 3.48 -12.42 -19.98
C PHE A 196 3.38 -11.42 -18.81
N ILE A 197 4.29 -11.49 -17.84
CA ILE A 197 4.29 -10.63 -16.65
C ILE A 197 4.63 -9.19 -17.04
N GLN A 198 5.61 -9.00 -17.92
CA GLN A 198 6.01 -7.68 -18.43
C GLN A 198 4.89 -7.03 -19.25
N ASP A 199 4.25 -7.78 -20.14
CA ASP A 199 3.10 -7.32 -20.92
C ASP A 199 1.92 -6.94 -20.02
N THR A 200 1.68 -7.74 -18.98
CA THR A 200 0.62 -7.47 -18.01
C THR A 200 0.92 -6.21 -17.18
N LEU A 201 2.18 -6.01 -16.76
CA LEU A 201 2.61 -4.78 -16.09
C LEU A 201 2.44 -3.55 -17.00
N ASN A 202 2.87 -3.63 -18.26
CA ASN A 202 2.71 -2.55 -19.23
C ASN A 202 1.23 -2.23 -19.49
N GLN A 203 0.38 -3.25 -19.56
CA GLN A 203 -1.07 -3.06 -19.67
C GLN A 203 -1.66 -2.40 -18.43
N LEU A 204 -1.29 -2.84 -17.22
CA LEU A 204 -1.71 -2.23 -15.96
C LEU A 204 -1.35 -0.74 -15.94
N ARG A 205 -0.11 -0.39 -16.28
CA ARG A 205 0.38 1.00 -16.32
C ARG A 205 -0.39 1.87 -17.30
N ARG A 206 -0.77 1.32 -18.45
CA ARG A 206 -1.50 2.06 -19.50
C ARG A 206 -3.00 2.18 -19.21
N LYS A 207 -3.62 1.10 -18.73
CA LYS A 207 -5.08 0.98 -18.60
C LYS A 207 -5.61 1.18 -17.19
N LEU A 208 -4.72 1.17 -16.19
CA LEU A 208 -5.04 1.23 -14.76
C LEU A 208 -6.01 0.12 -14.31
N THR A 209 -6.06 -0.99 -15.03
CA THR A 209 -6.93 -2.13 -14.72
C THR A 209 -6.35 -3.41 -15.30
N LEU A 210 -6.73 -4.52 -14.68
CA LEU A 210 -6.44 -5.88 -15.15
C LEU A 210 -7.73 -6.69 -15.21
N THR A 211 -7.81 -7.55 -16.21
CA THR A 211 -8.92 -8.51 -16.33
C THR A 211 -8.74 -9.66 -15.35
N GLU A 212 -9.84 -10.32 -14.99
CA GLU A 212 -9.82 -11.52 -14.15
C GLU A 212 -8.90 -12.61 -14.72
N LYS A 213 -8.89 -12.83 -16.04
CA LYS A 213 -7.99 -13.78 -16.70
C LYS A 213 -6.52 -13.43 -16.51
N GLN A 214 -6.16 -12.14 -16.60
CA GLN A 214 -4.79 -11.68 -16.33
C GLN A 214 -4.42 -11.94 -14.88
N ILE A 215 -5.31 -11.60 -13.94
CA ILE A 215 -5.09 -11.83 -12.50
C ILE A 215 -4.88 -13.31 -12.19
N MET A 216 -5.71 -14.19 -12.77
CA MET A 216 -5.53 -15.64 -12.64
C MET A 216 -4.18 -16.10 -13.21
N GLY A 217 -3.79 -15.57 -14.37
CA GLY A 217 -2.48 -15.84 -14.96
C GLY A 217 -1.33 -15.43 -14.03
N ILE A 218 -1.36 -14.20 -13.50
CA ILE A 218 -0.37 -13.70 -12.53
C ILE A 218 -0.32 -14.61 -11.31
N ASN A 219 -1.46 -14.95 -10.73
CA ASN A 219 -1.53 -15.81 -9.55
C ASN A 219 -0.93 -17.20 -9.80
N ASN A 220 -1.07 -17.75 -11.01
CA ASN A 220 -0.43 -19.03 -11.36
C ASN A 220 1.10 -18.89 -11.44
N TRP A 221 1.61 -17.77 -11.94
CA TRP A 221 3.05 -17.48 -11.89
C TRP A 221 3.55 -17.33 -10.45
N PHE A 222 2.84 -16.61 -9.60
CA PHE A 222 3.22 -16.38 -8.20
C PHE A 222 3.25 -17.67 -7.37
N LYS A 223 2.40 -18.66 -7.67
CA LYS A 223 2.44 -19.97 -7.01
C LYS A 223 3.73 -20.74 -7.24
N ASN A 224 4.37 -20.52 -8.40
CA ASN A 224 5.55 -21.27 -8.81
C ASN A 224 6.86 -20.54 -8.45
N SER A 225 6.79 -19.39 -7.78
CA SER A 225 7.97 -18.67 -7.29
C SER A 225 8.29 -18.98 -5.84
N ASP A 226 9.58 -19.08 -5.51
CA ASP A 226 10.07 -19.23 -4.14
C ASP A 226 9.82 -17.96 -3.31
N GLY A 227 8.65 -17.91 -2.67
CA GLY A 227 8.32 -17.00 -1.57
C GLY A 227 8.15 -15.52 -1.90
N LYS A 228 7.60 -14.78 -0.92
CA LYS A 228 7.18 -13.36 -0.88
C LYS A 228 5.94 -12.94 -1.67
N MET A 229 5.56 -13.66 -2.72
CA MET A 229 4.48 -13.20 -3.59
C MET A 229 3.10 -13.40 -2.95
N VAL A 230 2.24 -12.40 -3.13
CA VAL A 230 0.89 -12.40 -2.55
C VAL A 230 -0.13 -12.60 -3.65
N LYS A 231 -1.13 -13.43 -3.39
CA LYS A 231 -2.21 -13.70 -4.34
C LYS A 231 -3.04 -12.45 -4.55
N LEU A 232 -3.27 -12.10 -5.81
CA LEU A 232 -4.11 -10.97 -6.18
C LEU A 232 -5.60 -11.36 -6.14
N LYS A 233 -6.45 -10.49 -5.58
CA LYS A 233 -7.93 -10.59 -5.61
C LYS A 233 -8.42 -10.49 -7.06
N THR A 234 -9.21 -11.46 -7.53
CA THR A 234 -9.72 -11.49 -8.92
C THR A 234 -10.70 -10.36 -9.24
N ASN A 235 -11.33 -9.79 -8.22
CA ASN A 235 -12.24 -8.65 -8.28
C ASN A 235 -11.59 -7.33 -7.81
N ALA A 236 -10.26 -7.24 -7.72
CA ALA A 236 -9.56 -6.06 -7.20
C ALA A 236 -9.79 -4.79 -8.03
N PHE A 237 -9.91 -4.94 -9.34
CA PHE A 237 -10.00 -3.82 -10.28
C PHE A 237 -11.44 -3.55 -10.69
N VAL A 238 -11.72 -2.29 -11.00
CA VAL A 238 -12.98 -1.94 -11.64
C VAL A 238 -13.06 -2.62 -13.01
N ARG A 239 -14.23 -3.16 -13.31
CA ARG A 239 -14.51 -3.74 -14.61
C ARG A 239 -14.60 -2.59 -15.62
N GLY A 240 -13.65 -2.54 -16.55
CA GLY A 240 -13.78 -1.66 -17.71
C GLY A 240 -15.05 -2.04 -18.47
N LYS A 241 -15.94 -1.07 -18.69
CA LYS A 241 -17.01 -1.21 -19.68
C LYS A 241 -16.42 -1.11 -21.08
#